data_AF-A0A1E9C233-F1
#
_entry.id   AF-A0A1E9C233-F1
#
_cell.length_a   1.000
_cell.length_b   1.000
_cell.length_c   1.000
_cell.angle_alpha   90.00
_cell.angle_beta   90.00
_cell.angle_gamma   90.00
#
_symmetry.space_group_name_H-M   'P 1'
#
loop_
_entity.id
_entity.type
_entity.pdbx_description
1 polymer ?
#
loop_
_entity_poly.entity_id
_entity_poly.type
_entity_poly.pdbx_seq_one_letter_code
_entity_poly.pdbx_strand_id
1 'polypeptide(L)'
;MPSKEYYRKLKKEAHDLYVREGMTCKEISTRINVSERSVSSWINENDALWKKERQASVISSQKQGDNLKQIINILADQKLELLRMIDEAIAEGDSDKVLELRKQAATLDNSVAQWGNQLKEVDKKNRITLAIYIDVMSRIFDAMKVYDADLYFKTLDFQENHLYEAAKMLG
;
A
#
# COMPACT_ATOMS: atom_id res chain seq x y z
N MET A 1 32.99 -15.91 -16.80
CA MET A 1 32.32 -15.02 -15.81
C MET A 1 30.95 -14.65 -16.36
N PRO A 2 29.91 -14.52 -15.52
CA PRO A 2 28.60 -14.09 -15.98
C PRO A 2 28.68 -12.72 -16.66
N SER A 3 27.84 -12.47 -17.68
CA SER A 3 27.85 -11.19 -18.40
C SER A 3 27.35 -10.05 -17.51
N LYS A 4 27.78 -8.81 -17.80
CA LYS A 4 27.28 -7.59 -17.13
C LYS A 4 25.75 -7.49 -17.19
N GLU A 5 25.17 -7.93 -18.29
CA GLU A 5 23.72 -7.96 -18.49
C GLU A 5 23.03 -8.99 -17.58
N TYR A 6 23.60 -10.18 -17.44
CA TYR A 6 23.09 -11.21 -16.53
C TYR A 6 23.05 -10.72 -15.08
N TYR A 7 24.12 -10.08 -14.62
CA TYR A 7 24.18 -9.51 -13.27
C TYR A 7 23.16 -8.38 -13.06
N ARG A 8 22.92 -7.55 -14.09
CA ARG A 8 21.90 -6.50 -14.05
C ARG A 8 20.49 -7.09 -13.90
N LYS A 9 20.18 -8.19 -14.60
CA LYS A 9 18.89 -8.90 -14.49
C LYS A 9 18.70 -9.47 -13.08
N LEU A 10 19.69 -10.18 -12.54
CA LEU A 10 19.65 -10.70 -11.17
C LEU A 10 19.43 -9.60 -10.12
N LYS A 11 20.14 -8.48 -10.26
CA LYS A 11 19.98 -7.35 -9.32
C LYS A 11 18.61 -6.70 -9.42
N LYS A 12 18.01 -6.62 -10.62
CA LYS A 12 16.64 -6.11 -10.81
C LYS A 12 15.60 -7.07 -10.22
N GLU A 13 15.77 -8.38 -10.40
CA GLU A 13 14.88 -9.38 -9.82
C GLU A 13 14.96 -9.37 -8.28
N ALA A 14 16.18 -9.33 -7.72
CA ALA A 14 16.39 -9.18 -6.27
C ALA A 14 15.72 -7.92 -5.70
N HIS A 15 15.79 -6.81 -6.45
CA HIS A 15 15.13 -5.55 -6.11
C HIS A 15 13.61 -5.71 -6.02
N ASP A 16 12.99 -6.33 -7.03
CA ASP A 16 11.53 -6.53 -7.04
C ASP A 16 11.08 -7.44 -5.89
N LEU A 17 11.78 -8.56 -5.66
CA LEU A 17 11.50 -9.47 -4.55
C LEU A 17 11.62 -8.79 -3.18
N TYR A 18 12.61 -7.90 -3.01
CA TYR A 18 12.81 -7.17 -1.76
C TYR A 18 11.77 -6.06 -1.55
N VAL A 19 11.57 -5.20 -2.55
CA VAL A 19 10.79 -3.95 -2.44
C VAL A 19 9.28 -4.19 -2.60
N ARG A 20 8.89 -5.07 -3.52
CA ARG A 20 7.47 -5.31 -3.86
C ARG A 20 6.91 -6.50 -3.08
N GLU A 21 7.65 -7.60 -3.05
CA GLU A 21 7.17 -8.85 -2.40
C GLU A 21 7.54 -8.93 -0.91
N GLY A 22 8.43 -8.06 -0.43
CA GLY A 22 8.77 -7.97 0.98
C GLY A 22 9.64 -9.13 1.50
N MET A 23 10.29 -9.88 0.61
CA MET A 23 11.16 -10.99 1.00
C MET A 23 12.37 -10.53 1.81
N THR A 24 12.90 -11.43 2.61
CA THR A 24 14.14 -11.26 3.38
C THR A 24 15.37 -11.55 2.51
N CYS A 25 16.53 -11.09 2.96
CA CYS A 25 17.81 -11.35 2.29
C CYS A 25 18.07 -12.85 2.07
N LYS A 26 17.73 -13.68 3.06
CA LYS A 26 17.87 -15.13 3.02
C LYS A 26 16.96 -15.78 1.97
N GLU A 27 15.69 -15.39 1.93
CA GLU A 27 14.73 -15.92 0.95
C GLU A 27 15.16 -15.56 -0.48
N ILE A 28 15.56 -14.30 -0.71
CA ILE A 28 16.04 -13.84 -2.02
C ILE A 28 17.29 -14.60 -2.43
N SER A 29 18.26 -14.74 -1.52
CA SER A 29 19.52 -15.46 -1.80
C SER A 29 19.28 -16.89 -2.31
N THR A 30 18.31 -17.58 -1.70
CA THR A 30 17.90 -18.93 -2.07
C THR A 30 17.17 -18.92 -3.41
N ARG A 31 16.27 -17.95 -3.62
CA ARG A 31 15.38 -17.87 -4.78
C ARG A 31 16.12 -17.60 -6.09
N ILE A 32 17.15 -16.76 -6.06
CA ILE A 32 17.92 -16.33 -7.23
C ILE A 32 19.37 -16.84 -7.21
N ASN A 33 19.69 -17.76 -6.29
CA ASN A 33 20.97 -18.46 -6.18
C ASN A 33 22.20 -17.54 -6.16
N VAL A 34 22.18 -16.55 -5.25
CA VAL A 34 23.30 -15.64 -4.98
C VAL A 34 23.53 -15.54 -3.48
N SER A 35 24.75 -15.21 -3.06
CA SER A 35 25.06 -15.15 -1.63
C SER A 35 24.23 -14.09 -0.90
N GLU A 36 23.82 -14.36 0.34
CA GLU A 36 23.17 -13.37 1.20
C GLU A 36 24.00 -12.09 1.34
N ARG A 37 25.34 -12.21 1.34
CA ARG A 37 26.24 -11.04 1.37
C ARG A 37 26.06 -10.16 0.14
N SER A 38 25.89 -10.74 -1.05
CA SER A 38 25.64 -9.98 -2.28
C SER A 38 24.30 -9.26 -2.24
N VAL A 39 23.24 -9.95 -1.80
CA VAL A 39 21.89 -9.37 -1.67
C VAL A 39 21.90 -8.25 -0.63
N SER A 40 22.55 -8.46 0.52
CA SER A 40 22.72 -7.43 1.56
C SER A 40 23.50 -6.22 1.04
N SER A 41 24.56 -6.41 0.26
CA SER A 41 25.28 -5.31 -0.40
C SER A 41 24.32 -4.49 -1.27
N TRP A 42 23.57 -5.14 -2.16
CA TRP A 42 22.64 -4.44 -3.06
C TRP A 42 21.56 -3.65 -2.33
N ILE A 43 21.04 -4.19 -1.21
CA ILE A 43 20.03 -3.52 -0.38
C ILE A 43 20.59 -2.24 0.27
N ASN A 44 21.86 -2.24 0.66
CA ASN A 44 22.50 -1.14 1.37
C ASN A 44 23.21 -0.12 0.46
N GLU A 45 23.40 -0.45 -0.82
CA GLU A 45 23.94 0.47 -1.82
C GLU A 45 23.06 1.72 -2.01
N ASN A 46 23.67 2.79 -2.54
CA ASN A 46 23.01 4.07 -2.82
C ASN A 46 22.25 4.64 -1.62
N ASP A 47 22.91 4.69 -0.47
CA ASP A 47 22.31 5.18 0.79
C ASP A 47 21.03 4.41 1.17
N ALA A 48 21.11 3.08 1.07
CA ALA A 48 20.04 2.14 1.35
C ALA A 48 18.72 2.46 0.61
N LEU A 49 18.82 2.86 -0.66
CA LEU A 49 17.67 3.24 -1.50
C LEU A 49 16.57 2.18 -1.49
N TRP A 50 16.93 0.89 -1.57
CA TRP A 50 15.94 -0.20 -1.59
C TRP A 50 15.15 -0.27 -0.28
N LYS A 51 15.75 0.06 0.86
CA LYS A 51 15.04 0.13 2.14
C LYS A 51 14.03 1.28 2.14
N LYS A 52 14.42 2.44 1.60
CA LYS A 52 13.55 3.61 1.47
C LYS A 52 12.38 3.31 0.53
N GLU A 53 12.64 2.69 -0.62
CA GLU A 53 11.61 2.27 -1.58
C GLU A 53 10.67 1.21 -0.97
N ARG A 54 11.22 0.22 -0.27
CA ARG A 54 10.42 -0.79 0.44
C ARG A 54 9.56 -0.16 1.52
N GLN A 55 10.11 0.77 2.30
CA GLN A 55 9.36 1.50 3.32
C GLN A 55 8.23 2.31 2.68
N ALA A 56 8.48 3.00 1.57
CA ALA A 56 7.44 3.72 0.81
C ALA A 56 6.38 2.77 0.22
N SER A 57 6.76 1.56 -0.21
CA SER A 57 5.86 0.51 -0.71
C SER A 57 5.01 -0.13 0.41
N VAL A 58 5.59 -0.33 1.61
CA VAL A 58 4.87 -0.85 2.79
C VAL A 58 3.95 0.22 3.39
N ILE A 59 4.37 1.48 3.37
CA ILE A 59 3.55 2.66 3.66
C ILE A 59 2.76 3.08 2.40
N SER A 60 2.58 2.17 1.43
CA SER A 60 1.61 2.46 0.39
C SER A 60 0.25 2.60 1.06
N SER A 61 -0.44 3.63 0.62
CA SER A 61 -1.80 4.00 0.93
C SER A 61 -2.75 2.81 1.08
N GLN A 62 -2.55 1.82 0.21
CA GLN A 62 -3.34 0.60 0.13
C GLN A 62 -3.23 -0.23 1.40
N LYS A 63 -2.01 -0.53 1.89
CA LYS A 63 -1.82 -1.33 3.11
C LYS A 63 -2.32 -0.61 4.36
N GLN A 64 -2.12 0.70 4.45
CA GLN A 64 -2.64 1.48 5.58
C GLN A 64 -4.18 1.53 5.57
N GLY A 65 -4.79 1.76 4.40
CA GLY A 65 -6.24 1.72 4.23
C GLY A 65 -6.82 0.33 4.53
N ASP A 66 -6.17 -0.73 4.08
CA ASP A 66 -6.63 -2.11 4.30
C ASP A 66 -6.56 -2.52 5.78
N ASN A 67 -5.50 -2.13 6.50
CA ASN A 67 -5.41 -2.33 7.95
C ASN A 67 -6.52 -1.57 8.69
N LEU A 68 -6.79 -0.32 8.30
CA LEU A 68 -7.87 0.48 8.90
C LEU A 68 -9.25 -0.14 8.63
N LYS A 69 -9.50 -0.63 7.42
CA LYS A 69 -10.74 -1.37 7.08
C LYS A 69 -10.90 -2.63 7.93
N GLN A 70 -9.82 -3.38 8.15
CA GLN A 70 -9.86 -4.56 9.03
C GLN A 70 -10.23 -4.19 10.47
N ILE A 71 -9.64 -3.13 11.03
CA ILE A 71 -9.99 -2.64 12.37
C ILE A 71 -11.47 -2.24 12.42
N ILE A 72 -11.95 -1.47 11.44
CA ILE A 72 -13.36 -1.06 11.37
C ILE A 72 -14.30 -2.28 11.31
N ASN A 73 -13.96 -3.30 10.53
CA ASN A 73 -14.76 -4.52 10.44
C ASN A 73 -14.81 -5.26 11.78
N ILE A 74 -13.67 -5.43 12.47
CA ILE A 74 -13.64 -6.05 13.80
C ILE A 74 -14.51 -5.28 14.81
N LEU A 75 -14.44 -3.94 14.80
CA LEU A 75 -15.26 -3.12 15.68
C LEU A 75 -16.74 -3.19 15.33
N ALA A 76 -17.09 -3.31 14.04
CA ALA A 76 -18.46 -3.50 13.60
C ALA A 76 -19.01 -4.86 14.08
N ASP A 77 -18.22 -5.93 13.96
CA ASP A 77 -18.61 -7.26 14.44
C ASP A 77 -18.81 -7.26 15.97
N GLN A 78 -17.91 -6.62 16.72
CA GLN A 78 -18.05 -6.43 18.17
C GLN A 78 -19.33 -5.66 18.52
N LYS A 79 -19.71 -4.67 17.70
CA LYS A 79 -20.94 -3.89 17.91
C LYS A 79 -22.18 -4.76 17.72
N LEU A 80 -22.19 -5.58 16.67
CA LEU A 80 -23.30 -6.50 16.42
C LEU A 80 -23.49 -7.48 17.57
N GLU A 81 -22.39 -8.01 18.13
CA GLU A 81 -22.48 -8.89 19.30
C GLU A 81 -22.99 -8.17 20.54
N LEU A 82 -22.52 -6.95 20.82
CA LEU A 82 -23.05 -6.15 21.94
C LEU A 82 -24.54 -5.87 21.80
N LEU A 83 -25.03 -5.59 20.59
CA LEU A 83 -26.47 -5.40 20.34
C LEU A 83 -27.25 -6.68 20.64
N ARG A 84 -26.74 -7.84 20.23
CA ARG A 84 -27.33 -9.15 20.53
C ARG A 84 -27.41 -9.41 22.04
N MET A 85 -26.32 -9.12 22.78
CA MET A 85 -26.28 -9.26 24.23
C MET A 85 -27.22 -8.29 24.96
N ILE A 86 -27.44 -7.09 24.41
CA ILE A 86 -28.41 -6.12 24.93
C ILE A 86 -29.83 -6.69 24.80
N ASP A 87 -30.19 -7.24 23.65
CA ASP A 87 -31.50 -7.83 23.43
C ASP A 87 -31.76 -9.02 24.37
N GLU A 88 -30.75 -9.85 24.62
CA GLU A 88 -30.80 -10.94 25.61
C GLU A 88 -31.02 -10.42 27.03
N ALA A 89 -30.24 -9.41 27.46
CA ALA A 89 -30.37 -8.84 28.80
C ALA A 89 -31.73 -8.14 29.01
N ILE A 90 -32.31 -7.55 27.95
CA ILE A 90 -33.67 -7.01 27.98
C ILE A 90 -34.70 -8.12 28.19
N ALA A 91 -34.55 -9.24 27.46
CA ALA A 91 -35.45 -10.40 27.61
C ALA A 91 -35.34 -11.06 29.00
N GLU A 92 -34.14 -11.04 29.60
CA GLU A 92 -33.87 -11.53 30.96
C GLU A 92 -34.36 -10.56 32.05
N GLY A 93 -34.67 -9.30 31.70
CA GLY A 93 -35.07 -8.26 32.66
C GLY A 93 -33.91 -7.68 33.48
N ASP A 94 -32.65 -7.93 33.09
CA ASP A 94 -31.45 -7.47 33.78
C ASP A 94 -31.08 -6.04 33.38
N SER A 95 -31.73 -5.07 34.03
CA SER A 95 -31.55 -3.65 33.73
C SER A 95 -30.13 -3.14 33.95
N ASP A 96 -29.37 -3.71 34.90
CA ASP A 96 -28.01 -3.27 35.19
C ASP A 96 -27.05 -3.71 34.07
N LYS A 97 -27.18 -4.95 33.62
CA LYS A 97 -26.44 -5.49 32.47
C LYS A 97 -26.78 -4.75 31.17
N VAL A 98 -28.05 -4.40 30.95
CA VAL A 98 -28.46 -3.57 29.80
C VAL A 98 -27.76 -2.21 29.82
N LEU A 99 -27.70 -1.56 30.99
CA LEU A 99 -27.05 -0.24 31.11
C LEU A 99 -25.55 -0.33 30.84
N GLU A 100 -24.88 -1.36 31.34
CA GLU A 100 -23.45 -1.57 31.11
C GLU A 100 -23.14 -1.84 29.63
N LEU A 101 -23.87 -2.76 29.00
CA LEU A 101 -23.68 -3.10 27.58
C LEU A 101 -23.93 -1.90 26.67
N ARG A 102 -24.91 -1.04 27.00
CA ARG A 102 -25.15 0.21 26.25
C ARG A 102 -23.99 1.21 26.37
N LYS A 103 -23.34 1.31 27.53
CA LYS A 103 -22.14 2.15 27.69
C LYS A 103 -20.96 1.62 26.86
N GLN A 104 -20.79 0.30 26.82
CA GLN A 104 -19.78 -0.35 25.99
C GLN A 104 -20.06 -0.09 24.49
N ALA A 105 -21.31 -0.25 24.05
CA ALA A 105 -21.71 0.03 22.67
C ALA A 105 -21.46 1.50 22.27
N ALA A 106 -21.76 2.46 23.15
CA ALA A 106 -21.49 3.88 22.91
C ALA A 106 -19.98 4.19 22.79
N THR A 107 -19.16 3.50 23.58
CA THR A 107 -17.68 3.63 23.50
C THR A 107 -17.15 3.08 22.18
N LEU A 108 -17.72 1.97 21.73
CA LEU A 108 -17.38 1.35 20.45
C LEU A 108 -17.78 2.23 19.26
N ASP A 109 -18.93 2.91 19.33
CA ASP A 109 -19.37 3.86 18.32
C ASP A 109 -18.41 5.03 18.14
N ASN A 110 -17.90 5.58 19.24
CA ASN A 110 -16.87 6.62 19.19
C ASN A 110 -15.59 6.11 18.52
N SER A 111 -15.19 4.87 18.82
CA SER A 111 -14.01 4.25 18.22
C SER A 111 -14.19 4.05 16.71
N VAL A 112 -15.34 3.50 16.28
CA VAL A 112 -15.66 3.32 14.84
C VAL A 112 -15.64 4.66 14.11
N ALA A 113 -16.23 5.71 14.70
CA ALA A 113 -16.21 7.05 14.10
C ALA A 113 -14.79 7.61 13.97
N GLN A 114 -13.94 7.44 14.99
CA GLN A 114 -12.54 7.87 14.96
C GLN A 114 -11.76 7.16 13.85
N TRP A 115 -11.85 5.83 13.77
CA TRP A 115 -11.16 5.04 12.75
C TRP A 115 -11.70 5.32 11.35
N GLY A 116 -13.01 5.51 11.20
CA GLY A 116 -13.64 5.90 9.94
C GLY A 116 -13.16 7.27 9.43
N ASN A 117 -12.99 8.25 10.33
CA ASN A 117 -12.42 9.55 9.96
C ASN A 117 -10.94 9.43 9.60
N GLN A 118 -10.18 8.61 10.32
CA GLN A 118 -8.78 8.35 10.00
C GLN A 118 -8.63 7.68 8.63
N LEU A 119 -9.50 6.73 8.28
CA LEU A 119 -9.53 6.12 6.95
C LEU A 119 -9.80 7.16 5.86
N LYS A 120 -10.77 8.06 6.05
CA LYS A 120 -11.05 9.16 5.10
C LYS A 120 -9.83 10.06 4.89
N GLU A 121 -9.12 10.41 5.96
CA GLU A 121 -7.92 11.24 5.88
C GLU A 121 -6.76 10.52 5.18
N VAL A 122 -6.58 9.23 5.45
CA VAL A 122 -5.61 8.38 4.75
C VAL A 122 -5.95 8.31 3.26
N ASP A 123 -7.20 7.99 2.90
CA ASP A 123 -7.63 7.93 1.51
C ASP A 123 -7.47 9.28 0.79
N LYS A 124 -7.80 10.40 1.44
CA LYS A 124 -7.64 11.75 0.88
C LYS A 124 -6.17 12.11 0.63
N LYS A 125 -5.28 11.85 1.59
CA LYS A 125 -3.84 12.13 1.47
C LYS A 125 -3.17 11.28 0.40
N ASN A 126 -3.71 10.09 0.21
CA ASN A 126 -3.15 9.10 -0.68
C ASN A 126 -3.75 9.09 -2.09
N ARG A 127 -4.84 9.82 -2.29
CA ARG A 127 -5.42 10.00 -3.61
C ARG A 127 -4.42 10.71 -4.50
N ILE A 128 -3.92 9.99 -5.50
CA ILE A 128 -3.13 10.60 -6.56
C ILE A 128 -4.08 11.54 -7.33
N THR A 129 -3.78 12.84 -7.30
CA THR A 129 -4.55 13.80 -8.10
C THR A 129 -4.12 13.71 -9.56
N LEU A 130 -5.03 14.07 -10.48
CA LEU A 130 -4.69 14.13 -11.91
C LEU A 130 -3.47 15.03 -12.16
N ALA A 131 -3.35 16.14 -11.44
CA ALA A 131 -2.20 17.05 -11.55
C ALA A 131 -0.87 16.39 -11.16
N ILE A 132 -0.81 15.68 -10.03
CA ILE A 132 0.40 14.96 -9.61
C ILE A 132 0.73 13.85 -10.60
N TYR A 133 -0.28 13.13 -11.08
CA TYR A 133 -0.11 12.07 -12.05
C TYR A 133 0.48 12.56 -13.37
N ILE A 134 -0.07 13.65 -13.92
CA ILE A 134 0.44 14.28 -15.15
C ILE A 134 1.89 14.73 -14.97
N ASP A 135 2.24 15.39 -13.85
CA ASP A 135 3.61 15.83 -13.59
C ASP A 135 4.60 14.64 -13.54
N VAL A 136 4.25 13.57 -12.81
CA VAL A 136 5.08 12.35 -12.76
C VAL A 136 5.24 11.72 -14.13
N MET A 137 4.15 11.57 -14.89
CA MET A 137 4.22 10.98 -16.23
C MET A 137 5.02 11.83 -17.21
N SER A 138 4.88 13.16 -17.13
CA SER A 138 5.66 14.08 -17.97
C SER A 138 7.16 13.91 -17.70
N ARG A 139 7.56 13.83 -16.43
CA ARG A 139 8.97 13.57 -16.05
C ARG A 139 9.47 12.21 -16.57
N ILE A 140 8.63 11.17 -16.54
CA ILE A 140 8.98 9.84 -17.06
C ILE A 140 9.17 9.91 -18.57
N PHE A 141 8.25 10.54 -19.30
CA PHE A 141 8.31 10.66 -20.75
C PHE A 141 9.50 11.54 -21.19
N ASP A 142 9.78 12.63 -20.48
CA ASP A 142 10.97 13.47 -20.71
C ASP A 142 12.26 12.69 -20.46
N ALA A 143 12.34 11.93 -19.36
CA ALA A 143 13.49 11.08 -19.08
C ALA A 143 13.66 9.98 -20.15
N MET A 144 12.57 9.40 -20.65
CA MET A 144 12.59 8.44 -21.75
C MET A 144 13.11 9.09 -23.03
N LYS A 145 12.67 10.32 -23.36
CA LYS A 145 13.15 11.06 -24.53
C LYS A 145 14.65 11.32 -24.49
N VAL A 146 15.19 11.65 -23.32
CA VAL A 146 16.64 11.86 -23.11
C VAL A 146 17.41 10.53 -23.21
N TYR A 147 16.83 9.44 -22.73
CA TYR A 147 17.46 8.11 -22.75
C TYR A 147 17.45 7.46 -24.14
N ASP A 148 16.30 7.48 -24.82
CA ASP A 148 16.07 6.90 -26.14
C ASP A 148 14.93 7.68 -26.85
N ALA A 149 15.32 8.61 -27.71
CA ALA A 149 14.39 9.46 -28.45
C ALA A 149 13.49 8.65 -29.41
N ASP A 150 14.01 7.58 -30.02
CA ASP A 150 13.24 6.75 -30.95
C ASP A 150 12.14 5.99 -30.20
N LEU A 151 12.44 5.47 -29.01
CA LEU A 151 11.44 4.83 -28.16
C LEU A 151 10.36 5.82 -27.71
N TYR A 152 10.75 7.05 -27.36
CA TYR A 152 9.81 8.11 -27.03
C TYR A 152 8.84 8.38 -28.19
N PHE A 153 9.36 8.60 -29.40
CA PHE A 153 8.50 8.89 -30.55
C PHE A 153 7.62 7.70 -30.96
N LYS A 154 8.12 6.46 -30.81
CA LYS A 154 7.33 5.23 -31.07
C LYS A 154 6.19 5.01 -30.09
N THR A 155 6.19 5.70 -28.94
CA THR A 155 5.20 5.50 -27.88
C THR A 155 4.26 6.69 -27.70
N LEU A 156 4.27 7.70 -28.58
CA LEU A 156 3.41 8.88 -28.46
C LEU A 156 1.92 8.53 -28.28
N ASP A 157 1.40 7.63 -29.11
CA ASP A 157 0.00 7.18 -29.02
C ASP A 157 -0.30 6.54 -27.65
N PHE A 158 0.65 5.79 -27.09
CA PHE A 158 0.50 5.22 -25.74
C PHE A 158 0.51 6.33 -24.69
N GLN A 159 1.44 7.29 -24.77
CA GLN A 159 1.57 8.39 -23.83
C GLN A 159 0.27 9.21 -23.77
N GLU A 160 -0.27 9.59 -24.93
CA GLU A 160 -1.51 10.36 -25.04
C GLU A 160 -2.72 9.58 -24.53
N ASN A 161 -2.90 8.34 -25.00
CA ASN A 161 -4.03 7.51 -24.57
C ASN A 161 -3.97 7.21 -23.07
N HIS A 162 -2.78 6.96 -22.52
CA HIS A 162 -2.62 6.68 -21.09
C HIS A 162 -3.00 7.88 -20.22
N LEU A 163 -2.59 9.09 -20.61
CA LEU A 163 -2.97 10.31 -19.91
C LEU A 163 -4.48 10.60 -20.03
N TYR A 164 -5.08 10.32 -21.19
CA TYR A 164 -6.52 10.47 -21.39
C TYR A 164 -7.34 9.52 -20.50
N GLU A 165 -6.95 8.24 -20.44
CA GLU A 165 -7.60 7.27 -19.55
C GLU A 165 -7.39 7.62 -18.08
N ALA A 166 -6.20 8.09 -17.70
CA ALA A 166 -5.96 8.59 -16.34
C ALA A 166 -6.82 9.81 -16.00
N ALA A 167 -7.03 10.72 -16.95
CA ALA A 167 -7.90 11.88 -16.77
C ALA A 167 -9.36 11.47 -16.54
N LYS A 168 -9.87 10.43 -17.21
CA LYS A 168 -11.20 9.89 -16.93
C LYS A 168 -11.33 9.29 -15.53
N MET A 169 -10.27 8.64 -15.04
CA MET A 169 -10.29 7.98 -13.74
C MET A 169 -10.08 8.94 -12.57
N LEU A 170 -9.26 9.97 -12.74
CA LEU A 170 -8.82 10.86 -11.67
C LEU A 170 -9.45 12.26 -11.70
N GLY A 171 -10.00 12.67 -12.85
CA GLY A 171 -10.67 13.95 -13.07
C GLY A 171 -12.10 14.01 -12.55
#